data_AF-A0A942CWS5-F1
#
_entry.id   AF-A0A942CWS5-F1
#
_cell.length_a   1.000
_cell.length_b   1.000
_cell.length_c   1.000
_cell.angle_alpha   90.00
_cell.angle_beta   90.00
_cell.angle_gamma   90.00
#
_symmetry.space_group_name_H-M   'P 1'
#
loop_
_entity.id
_entity.type
_entity.pdbx_description
1 polymer ?
#
loop_
_entity_poly.entity_id
_entity_poly.type
_entity_poly.pdbx_seq_one_letter_code
_entity_poly.pdbx_strand_id
1 'polypeptide(L)'
;MTIAKRLYVGFGAILGTLLVLLIVYLFAANNQGSALESVRTIEDVRYKIMQNRLNLNNFLLSGDPRDEEKVNKGMLETADTLKKSQTLARSDSLRAALSEVEITENGWGENFAKPLLAKRHQVDSGDATVSDLQIFYLQKDPASWLAKSAAVLDQSSAETTKSADTARTMSTLLTLVGTLGAILFGGLVAFKTAKSISEPLNHLITVAREIGDSGDLDQNIDIHRQDEIGA
;
A
#
# COMPACT_ATOMS: atom_id res chain seq x y z
N MET A 1 -18.20 13.90 -42.49
CA MET A 1 -17.34 14.10 -41.29
C MET A 1 -15.96 14.48 -41.79
N THR A 2 -15.46 15.64 -41.39
CA THR A 2 -14.17 16.19 -41.81
C THR A 2 -12.99 15.31 -41.40
N ILE A 3 -11.88 15.38 -42.14
CA ILE A 3 -10.64 14.62 -41.87
C ILE A 3 -10.08 15.04 -40.52
N ALA A 4 -10.14 16.34 -40.20
CA ALA A 4 -9.78 16.87 -38.88
C ALA A 4 -10.55 16.18 -37.74
N LYS A 5 -11.89 16.02 -37.86
CA LYS A 5 -12.69 15.32 -36.84
C LYS A 5 -12.28 13.85 -36.68
N ARG A 6 -11.91 13.16 -37.76
CA ARG A 6 -11.45 11.76 -37.69
C ARG A 6 -10.11 11.64 -36.96
N LEU A 7 -9.21 12.59 -37.16
CA LEU A 7 -7.92 12.65 -36.48
C LEU A 7 -8.09 12.92 -34.98
N TYR A 8 -8.93 13.90 -34.60
CA TYR A 8 -9.22 14.19 -33.19
C TYR A 8 -9.85 12.99 -32.47
N VAL A 9 -10.74 12.24 -33.12
CA VAL A 9 -11.35 11.04 -32.53
C VAL A 9 -10.31 9.93 -32.33
N GLY A 10 -9.44 9.68 -33.32
CA GLY A 10 -8.39 8.66 -33.21
C GLY A 10 -7.37 8.99 -32.11
N PHE A 11 -6.87 10.23 -32.10
CA PHE A 11 -5.89 10.67 -31.10
C PHE A 11 -6.51 10.75 -29.69
N GLY A 12 -7.75 11.23 -29.59
CA GLY A 12 -8.51 11.28 -28.34
C GLY A 12 -8.78 9.90 -27.74
N ALA A 13 -9.05 8.89 -28.57
CA ALA A 13 -9.23 7.51 -28.11
C ALA A 13 -7.94 6.91 -27.51
N ILE A 14 -6.77 7.23 -28.08
CA ILE A 14 -5.45 6.81 -27.56
C ILE A 14 -5.16 7.50 -26.22
N LEU A 15 -5.39 8.82 -26.14
CA LEU A 15 -5.27 9.57 -24.89
C LEU A 15 -6.22 9.04 -23.79
N GLY A 16 -7.45 8.70 -24.17
CA GLY A 16 -8.44 8.11 -23.26
C GLY A 16 -7.98 6.76 -22.71
N THR A 17 -7.40 5.89 -23.54
CA THR A 17 -6.86 4.60 -23.08
C THR A 17 -5.67 4.77 -22.14
N LEU A 18 -4.76 5.72 -22.43
CA LEU A 18 -3.67 6.08 -21.52
C LEU A 18 -4.17 6.58 -20.16
N LEU A 19 -5.21 7.42 -20.14
CA LEU A 19 -5.82 7.90 -18.90
C LEU A 19 -6.43 6.77 -18.07
N VAL A 20 -7.13 5.83 -18.70
CA VAL A 20 -7.71 4.67 -18.00
C VAL A 20 -6.61 3.82 -17.38
N LEU A 21 -5.51 3.54 -18.10
CA LEU A 21 -4.37 2.80 -17.57
C LEU A 21 -3.71 3.52 -16.39
N LEU A 22 -3.58 4.85 -16.46
CA LEU A 22 -3.04 5.65 -15.36
C LEU A 22 -3.91 5.53 -14.10
N ILE A 23 -5.22 5.60 -14.24
CA ILE A 23 -6.15 5.47 -13.10
C ILE A 23 -5.99 4.09 -12.45
N VAL A 24 -5.99 3.01 -13.24
CA VAL A 24 -5.81 1.64 -12.73
C VAL A 24 -4.48 1.50 -11.99
N TYR A 25 -3.41 2.06 -12.54
CA TYR A 25 -2.08 2.06 -11.92
C TYR A 25 -2.07 2.80 -10.57
N LEU A 26 -2.69 3.98 -10.49
CA LEU A 26 -2.75 4.76 -9.25
C LEU A 26 -3.52 4.03 -8.15
N PHE A 27 -4.65 3.39 -8.48
CA PHE A 27 -5.40 2.57 -7.51
C PHE A 27 -4.59 1.38 -7.00
N ALA A 28 -3.88 0.68 -7.89
CA ALA A 28 -3.01 -0.43 -7.51
C ALA A 28 -1.87 0.03 -6.59
N ALA A 29 -1.23 1.15 -6.90
CA ALA A 29 -0.14 1.72 -6.11
C ALA A 29 -0.60 2.15 -4.71
N ASN A 30 -1.78 2.77 -4.59
CA ASN A 30 -2.31 3.22 -3.30
C ASN A 30 -2.61 2.06 -2.34
N ASN A 31 -3.17 0.96 -2.85
CA ASN A 31 -3.46 -0.24 -2.04
C ASN A 31 -2.19 -0.93 -1.53
N GLN A 32 -1.11 -0.89 -2.31
CA GLN A 32 0.16 -1.48 -1.89
C GLN A 32 0.86 -0.62 -0.82
N GLY A 33 0.78 0.70 -0.94
CA GLY A 33 1.35 1.64 0.03
C GLY A 33 0.72 1.53 1.41
N SER A 34 -0.61 1.39 1.48
CA SER A 34 -1.32 1.27 2.76
C SER A 34 -1.01 -0.02 3.51
N ALA A 35 -0.89 -1.15 2.81
CA ALA A 35 -0.54 -2.43 3.43
C ALA A 35 0.87 -2.41 4.05
N LEU A 36 1.84 -1.81 3.34
CA LEU A 36 3.20 -1.67 3.84
C LEU A 36 3.27 -0.77 5.09
N GLU A 37 2.49 0.32 5.10
CA GLU A 37 2.38 1.22 6.24
C GLU A 37 1.80 0.52 7.48
N SER A 38 0.77 -0.31 7.29
CA SER A 38 0.19 -1.14 8.35
C SER A 38 1.18 -2.14 8.94
N VAL A 39 1.93 -2.86 8.09
CA VAL A 39 2.95 -3.82 8.55
C VAL A 39 4.07 -3.11 9.30
N ARG A 40 4.55 -1.95 8.81
CA ARG A 40 5.56 -1.15 9.51
C ARG A 40 5.09 -0.69 10.88
N THR A 41 3.83 -0.27 10.99
CA THR A 41 3.22 0.13 12.26
C THR A 41 3.20 -1.05 13.25
N ILE A 42 2.82 -2.24 12.78
CA ILE A 42 2.83 -3.47 13.59
C ILE A 42 4.24 -3.78 14.11
N GLU A 43 5.25 -3.70 13.24
CA GLU A 43 6.64 -3.98 13.62
C GLU A 43 7.22 -2.94 14.58
N ASP A 44 6.88 -1.65 14.42
CA ASP A 44 7.30 -0.60 15.35
C ASP A 44 6.74 -0.83 16.76
N VAL A 45 5.45 -1.17 16.85
CA VAL A 45 4.80 -1.55 18.11
C VAL A 45 5.46 -2.78 18.72
N ARG A 46 5.68 -3.84 17.93
CA ARG A 46 6.36 -5.07 18.37
C ARG A 46 7.75 -4.76 18.95
N TYR A 47 8.52 -3.93 18.25
CA TYR A 47 9.84 -3.51 18.68
C TYR A 47 9.80 -2.77 20.03
N LYS A 48 8.87 -1.82 20.19
CA LYS A 48 8.69 -1.08 21.45
C LYS A 48 8.31 -1.98 22.63
N ILE A 49 7.42 -2.95 22.41
CA ILE A 49 7.06 -3.95 23.43
C ILE A 49 8.29 -4.76 23.84
N MET A 50 9.06 -5.25 22.87
CA MET A 50 10.26 -6.04 23.15
C MET A 50 11.34 -5.21 23.88
N GLN A 51 11.54 -3.95 23.50
CA GLN A 51 12.39 -3.00 24.21
C GLN A 51 11.97 -2.82 25.67
N ASN A 52 10.67 -2.69 25.95
CA ASN A 52 10.18 -2.60 27.33
C ASN A 52 10.48 -3.85 28.15
N ARG A 53 10.29 -5.04 27.57
CA ARG A 53 10.64 -6.30 28.24
C ARG A 53 12.14 -6.37 28.55
N LEU A 54 12.99 -5.96 27.61
CA LEU A 54 14.44 -5.91 27.79
C LEU A 54 14.84 -4.90 28.87
N ASN A 55 14.26 -3.70 28.89
CA ASN A 55 14.52 -2.70 29.92
C ASN A 55 14.16 -3.21 31.31
N LEU A 56 13.01 -3.90 31.44
CA LEU A 56 12.61 -4.49 32.72
C LEU A 56 13.62 -5.55 33.16
N ASN A 57 13.96 -6.49 32.28
CA ASN A 57 14.94 -7.53 32.60
C ASN A 57 16.31 -6.94 32.98
N ASN A 58 16.77 -5.90 32.28
CA ASN A 58 18.01 -5.20 32.60
C ASN A 58 17.96 -4.62 34.01
N PHE A 59 16.88 -3.93 34.39
CA PHE A 59 16.73 -3.39 35.74
C PHE A 59 16.64 -4.51 36.80
N LEU A 60 15.90 -5.58 36.53
CA LEU A 60 15.80 -6.71 37.46
C LEU A 60 17.17 -7.37 37.72
N LEU A 61 18.06 -7.34 36.74
CA LEU A 61 19.42 -7.87 36.85
C LEU A 61 20.40 -6.87 37.49
N SER A 62 20.35 -5.60 37.07
CA SER A 62 21.33 -4.58 37.48
C SER A 62 20.97 -3.89 38.80
N GLY A 63 19.68 -3.66 39.05
CA GLY A 63 19.20 -2.74 40.10
C GLY A 63 19.55 -1.27 39.86
N ASP A 64 20.03 -0.90 38.67
CA ASP A 64 20.45 0.48 38.40
C ASP A 64 19.22 1.39 38.26
N PRO A 65 19.09 2.48 39.04
CA PRO A 65 17.98 3.42 38.92
C PRO A 65 17.80 4.01 37.51
N ARG A 66 18.88 4.07 36.71
CA ARG A 66 18.82 4.52 35.31
C ARG A 66 18.08 3.54 34.42
N ASP A 67 18.13 2.25 34.74
CA ASP A 67 17.38 1.23 34.01
C ASP A 67 15.90 1.24 34.41
N GLU A 68 15.58 1.52 35.69
CA GLU A 68 14.19 1.75 36.13
C GLU A 68 13.54 2.92 35.38
N GLU A 69 14.25 4.04 35.22
CA GLU A 69 13.75 5.18 34.45
C GLU A 69 13.43 4.78 33.00
N LYS A 70 14.28 3.96 32.36
CA LYS A 70 14.01 3.43 31.01
C LYS A 70 12.78 2.54 30.96
N VAL A 71 12.50 1.77 32.00
CA VAL A 71 11.27 0.95 32.10
C VAL A 71 10.04 1.85 32.14
N ASN A 72 10.03 2.82 33.07
CA ASN A 72 8.91 3.75 33.23
C ASN A 72 8.66 4.58 31.97
N LYS A 73 9.73 5.14 31.39
CA LYS A 73 9.67 5.88 30.14
C LYS A 73 9.20 5.01 28.97
N GLY A 74 9.74 3.80 28.86
CA GLY A 74 9.37 2.86 27.79
C GLY A 74 7.90 2.46 27.83
N MET A 75 7.32 2.26 29.03
CA MET A 75 5.89 2.01 29.20
C MET A 75 5.04 3.17 28.68
N LEU A 76 5.39 4.40 29.03
CA LEU A 76 4.70 5.61 28.56
C LEU A 76 4.83 5.80 27.04
N GLU A 77 6.03 5.64 26.49
CA GLU A 77 6.27 5.74 25.05
C GLU A 77 5.50 4.68 24.26
N THR A 78 5.41 3.46 24.80
CA THR A 78 4.69 2.37 24.13
C THR A 78 3.19 2.61 24.13
N ALA A 79 2.63 3.11 25.24
CA ALA A 79 1.23 3.51 25.30
C ALA A 79 0.91 4.65 24.30
N ASP A 80 1.77 5.67 24.23
CA ASP A 80 1.60 6.76 23.25
C ASP A 80 1.72 6.28 21.81
N THR A 81 2.71 5.43 21.52
CA THR A 81 2.91 4.83 20.20
C THR A 81 1.71 3.99 19.78
N LEU A 82 1.16 3.17 20.68
CA LEU A 82 -0.05 2.38 20.43
C LEU A 82 -1.24 3.28 20.12
N LYS A 83 -1.48 4.31 20.94
CA LYS A 83 -2.58 5.26 20.74
C LYS A 83 -2.47 6.01 19.42
N LYS A 84 -1.27 6.48 19.07
CA LYS A 84 -0.99 7.11 17.77
C LYS A 84 -1.17 6.13 16.61
N SER A 85 -0.74 4.88 16.78
CA SER A 85 -0.90 3.85 15.76
C SER A 85 -2.37 3.53 15.50
N GLN A 86 -3.22 3.53 16.54
CA GLN A 86 -4.66 3.34 16.42
C GLN A 86 -5.35 4.48 15.65
N THR A 87 -4.92 5.74 15.82
CA THR A 87 -5.50 6.88 15.09
C THR A 87 -5.07 6.92 13.63
N LEU A 88 -3.87 6.44 13.32
CA LEU A 88 -3.35 6.33 11.95
C LEU A 88 -3.82 5.05 11.23
N ALA A 89 -4.33 4.06 11.96
CA ALA A 89 -4.81 2.81 11.40
C ALA A 89 -5.99 3.04 10.44
N ARG A 90 -5.75 2.73 9.15
CA ARG A 90 -6.74 2.83 8.07
C ARG A 90 -7.75 1.69 8.07
N SER A 91 -7.40 0.51 8.58
CA SER A 91 -8.32 -0.62 8.70
C SER A 91 -8.86 -0.72 10.13
N ASP A 92 -10.15 -1.01 10.24
CA ASP A 92 -10.78 -1.25 11.55
C ASP A 92 -10.21 -2.51 12.22
N SER A 93 -9.82 -3.52 11.43
CA SER A 93 -9.14 -4.73 11.94
C SER A 93 -7.81 -4.41 12.60
N LEU A 94 -6.97 -3.56 12.00
CA LEU A 94 -5.71 -3.13 12.60
C LEU A 94 -5.95 -2.29 13.85
N ARG A 95 -6.93 -1.38 13.81
CA ARG A 95 -7.28 -0.56 14.98
C ARG A 95 -7.72 -1.43 16.17
N ALA A 96 -8.55 -2.45 15.91
CA ALA A 96 -8.99 -3.40 16.93
C ALA A 96 -7.82 -4.22 17.49
N ALA A 97 -6.93 -4.73 16.63
CA ALA A 97 -5.74 -5.47 17.05
C ALA A 97 -4.83 -4.61 17.93
N LEU A 98 -4.57 -3.35 17.54
CA LEU A 98 -3.75 -2.42 18.32
C LEU A 98 -4.41 -2.04 19.66
N SER A 99 -5.75 -1.98 19.72
CA SER A 99 -6.48 -1.77 20.97
C SER A 99 -6.36 -2.98 21.90
N GLU A 100 -6.45 -4.20 21.38
CA GLU A 100 -6.25 -5.41 22.18
C GLU A 100 -4.82 -5.52 22.72
N VAL A 101 -3.82 -5.12 21.91
CA VAL A 101 -2.42 -5.03 22.35
C VAL A 101 -2.28 -3.98 23.45
N GLU A 102 -2.89 -2.81 23.32
CA GLU A 102 -2.89 -1.78 24.38
C GLU A 102 -3.47 -2.30 25.71
N ILE A 103 -4.61 -3.00 25.67
CA ILE A 103 -5.20 -3.62 26.86
C ILE A 103 -4.21 -4.63 27.48
N THR A 104 -3.55 -5.43 26.66
CA THR A 104 -2.56 -6.42 27.11
C THR A 104 -1.32 -5.77 27.70
N GLU A 105 -0.80 -4.72 27.08
CA GLU A 105 0.39 -3.99 27.56
C GLU A 105 0.11 -3.20 28.84
N ASN A 106 -1.07 -2.58 28.98
CA ASN A 106 -1.51 -1.98 30.23
C ASN A 106 -1.64 -3.04 31.34
N GLY A 107 -2.23 -4.20 31.00
CA GLY A 107 -2.32 -5.34 31.91
C GLY A 107 -0.96 -5.84 32.37
N TRP A 108 0.02 -5.93 31.46
CA TRP A 108 1.41 -6.26 31.78
C TRP A 108 2.04 -5.21 32.69
N GLY A 109 1.87 -3.92 32.39
CA GLY A 109 2.40 -2.82 33.20
C GLY A 109 1.92 -2.89 34.66
N GLU A 110 0.60 -3.01 34.85
CA GLU A 110 -0.01 -3.01 36.18
C GLU A 110 0.19 -4.32 36.95
N ASN A 111 0.05 -5.47 36.30
CA ASN A 111 -0.02 -6.76 37.00
C ASN A 111 1.29 -7.56 37.01
N PHE A 112 2.25 -7.17 36.15
CA PHE A 112 3.54 -7.83 36.01
C PHE A 112 4.71 -6.89 36.30
N ALA A 113 4.85 -5.79 35.54
CA ALA A 113 6.02 -4.92 35.61
C ALA A 113 6.11 -4.15 36.94
N LYS A 114 5.07 -3.40 37.33
CA LYS A 114 5.08 -2.62 38.58
C LYS A 114 5.31 -3.49 39.84
N PRO A 115 4.65 -4.64 40.02
CA PRO A 115 4.95 -5.52 41.15
C PRO A 115 6.40 -6.02 41.16
N LEU A 116 6.99 -6.29 40.00
CA LEU A 116 8.39 -6.68 39.89
C LEU A 116 9.36 -5.54 40.23
N LEU A 117 9.07 -4.32 39.79
CA LEU A 117 9.83 -3.13 40.19
C LEU A 117 9.82 -2.97 41.71
N ALA A 118 8.63 -3.02 42.32
CA ALA A 118 8.48 -2.94 43.77
C ALA A 118 9.21 -4.07 44.51
N LYS A 119 9.18 -5.31 43.96
CA LYS A 119 9.90 -6.43 44.54
C LYS A 119 11.42 -6.27 44.43
N ARG A 120 11.92 -5.69 43.32
CA ARG A 120 13.34 -5.38 43.16
C ARG A 120 13.82 -4.34 44.17
N HIS A 121 13.01 -3.31 44.43
CA HIS A 121 13.27 -2.31 45.49
C HIS A 121 13.37 -2.94 46.88
N GLN A 122 12.53 -3.94 47.19
CA GLN A 122 12.66 -4.71 48.44
C GLN A 122 13.97 -5.48 48.54
N VAL A 123 14.51 -5.93 47.41
CA VAL A 123 15.84 -6.59 47.39
C VAL A 123 16.94 -5.55 47.64
N ASP A 124 16.82 -4.33 47.09
CA ASP A 124 17.77 -3.25 47.34
C ASP A 124 17.73 -2.71 48.78
N SER A 125 16.56 -2.73 49.43
CA SER A 125 16.42 -2.38 50.85
C SER A 125 16.83 -3.50 51.82
N GLY A 126 17.03 -4.73 51.32
CA GLY A 126 17.36 -5.91 52.13
C GLY A 126 16.14 -6.62 52.75
N ASP A 127 14.91 -6.20 52.40
CA ASP A 127 13.66 -6.81 52.85
C ASP A 127 13.31 -8.12 52.10
N ALA A 128 13.98 -8.39 50.98
CA ALA A 128 13.82 -9.61 50.19
C ALA A 128 15.16 -10.07 49.59
N THR A 129 15.23 -11.33 49.17
CA THR A 129 16.42 -11.87 48.48
C THR A 129 16.26 -11.84 46.96
N VAL A 130 17.38 -11.87 46.24
CA VAL A 130 17.39 -12.07 44.77
C VAL A 130 16.66 -13.36 44.38
N SER A 131 16.76 -14.41 45.20
CA SER A 131 16.04 -15.67 44.99
C SER A 131 14.52 -15.49 45.06
N ASP A 132 14.02 -14.69 46.01
CA ASP A 132 12.59 -14.39 46.12
C ASP A 132 12.07 -13.65 44.88
N LEU A 133 12.88 -12.74 44.34
CA LEU A 133 12.56 -12.02 43.11
C LEU A 133 12.48 -12.96 41.90
N GLN A 134 13.42 -13.91 41.76
CA GLN A 134 13.40 -14.89 40.67
C GLN A 134 12.18 -15.82 40.75
N ILE A 135 11.85 -16.30 41.95
CA ILE A 135 10.65 -17.12 42.17
C ILE A 135 9.40 -16.31 41.80
N PHE A 136 9.32 -15.06 42.24
CA PHE A 136 8.20 -14.17 41.92
C PHE A 136 8.07 -13.90 40.41
N TYR A 137 9.19 -13.70 39.71
CA TYR A 137 9.22 -13.54 38.25
C TYR A 137 8.68 -14.78 37.52
N LEU A 138 9.15 -15.98 37.89
CA LEU A 138 8.73 -17.23 37.24
C LEU A 138 7.26 -17.57 37.51
N GLN A 139 6.75 -17.27 38.70
CA GLN A 139 5.33 -17.48 39.06
C GLN A 139 4.36 -16.63 38.22
N LYS A 140 4.82 -15.48 37.72
CA LYS A 140 4.00 -14.51 37.00
C LYS A 140 3.93 -14.76 35.48
N ASP A 141 4.56 -15.82 34.99
CA ASP A 141 4.59 -16.26 33.58
C ASP A 141 4.86 -15.11 32.58
N PRO A 142 6.11 -14.63 32.48
CA PRO A 142 6.50 -13.56 31.56
C PRO A 142 6.19 -13.87 30.10
N ALA A 143 6.25 -15.15 29.71
CA ALA A 143 6.10 -15.58 28.33
C ALA A 143 4.66 -15.40 27.85
N SER A 144 3.68 -15.62 28.72
CA SER A 144 2.25 -15.47 28.38
C SER A 144 1.92 -14.06 27.87
N TRP A 145 2.45 -13.01 28.52
CA TRP A 145 2.20 -11.62 28.13
C TRP A 145 2.76 -11.30 26.76
N LEU A 146 4.00 -11.73 26.49
CA LEU A 146 4.64 -11.51 25.20
C LEU A 146 3.94 -12.32 24.10
N ALA A 147 3.60 -13.59 24.37
CA ALA A 147 2.90 -14.46 23.43
C ALA A 147 1.53 -13.90 23.04
N LYS A 148 0.78 -13.32 23.99
CA LYS A 148 -0.52 -12.72 23.71
C LYS A 148 -0.40 -11.51 22.79
N SER A 149 0.48 -10.56 23.10
CA SER A 149 0.70 -9.39 22.24
C SER A 149 1.26 -9.79 20.86
N ALA A 150 2.20 -10.74 20.82
CA ALA A 150 2.76 -11.25 19.57
C ALA A 150 1.71 -11.95 18.70
N ALA A 151 0.85 -12.80 19.27
CA ALA A 151 -0.19 -13.51 18.52
C ALA A 151 -1.18 -12.55 17.84
N VAL A 152 -1.62 -11.50 18.55
CA VAL A 152 -2.52 -10.48 17.98
C VAL A 152 -1.84 -9.72 16.84
N LEU A 153 -0.58 -9.31 17.02
CA LEU A 153 0.21 -8.62 16.01
C LEU A 153 0.54 -9.51 14.80
N ASP A 154 0.88 -10.78 15.02
CA ASP A 154 1.15 -11.77 13.97
C ASP A 154 -0.10 -12.05 13.14
N GLN A 155 -1.25 -12.23 13.79
CA GLN A 155 -2.53 -12.42 13.11
C GLN A 155 -2.87 -11.20 12.24
N SER A 156 -2.75 -10.00 12.80
CA SER A 156 -3.03 -8.75 12.07
C SER A 156 -2.07 -8.53 10.89
N SER A 157 -0.78 -8.87 11.07
CA SER A 157 0.23 -8.78 10.01
C SER A 157 -0.04 -9.79 8.89
N ALA A 158 -0.38 -11.03 9.25
CA ALA A 158 -0.73 -12.09 8.30
C ALA A 158 -1.98 -11.73 7.49
N GLU A 159 -3.02 -11.20 8.13
CA GLU A 159 -4.26 -10.76 7.46
C GLU A 159 -4.00 -9.59 6.51
N THR A 160 -3.21 -8.60 6.96
CA THR A 160 -2.81 -7.44 6.16
C THR A 160 -2.01 -7.89 4.93
N THR A 161 -1.03 -8.76 5.12
CA THR A 161 -0.17 -9.27 4.04
C THR A 161 -0.97 -10.10 3.05
N LYS A 162 -1.82 -11.01 3.52
CA LYS A 162 -2.68 -11.84 2.66
C LYS A 162 -3.66 -11.00 1.84
N SER A 163 -4.26 -9.98 2.47
CA SER A 163 -5.15 -9.05 1.78
C SER A 163 -4.40 -8.24 0.72
N ALA A 164 -3.19 -7.78 1.04
CA ALA A 164 -2.32 -7.07 0.12
C ALA A 164 -1.88 -7.93 -1.06
N ASP A 165 -1.50 -9.19 -0.84
CA ASP A 165 -1.11 -10.13 -1.88
C ASP A 165 -2.28 -10.48 -2.80
N THR A 166 -3.48 -10.63 -2.24
CA THR A 166 -4.71 -10.84 -3.01
C THR A 166 -5.02 -9.63 -3.89
N ALA A 167 -4.98 -8.42 -3.31
CA ALA A 167 -5.17 -7.17 -4.03
C ALA A 167 -4.12 -6.99 -5.12
N ARG A 168 -2.85 -7.27 -4.83
CA ARG A 168 -1.73 -7.20 -5.78
C ARG A 168 -1.90 -8.17 -6.94
N THR A 169 -2.28 -9.41 -6.65
CA THR A 169 -2.53 -10.43 -7.69
C THR A 169 -3.68 -9.99 -8.60
N MET A 170 -4.78 -9.51 -8.01
CA MET A 170 -5.93 -9.01 -8.75
C MET A 170 -5.57 -7.77 -9.59
N SER A 171 -4.86 -6.79 -9.03
CA SER A 171 -4.40 -5.60 -9.74
C SER A 171 -3.43 -5.95 -10.86
N THR A 172 -2.54 -6.94 -10.67
CA THR A 172 -1.60 -7.40 -11.69
C THR A 172 -2.35 -8.05 -12.84
N LEU A 173 -3.31 -8.94 -12.55
CA LEU A 173 -4.14 -9.59 -13.55
C LEU A 173 -4.98 -8.56 -14.33
N LEU A 174 -5.62 -7.63 -13.63
CA LEU A 174 -6.42 -6.57 -14.24
C LEU A 174 -5.57 -5.66 -15.12
N THR A 175 -4.36 -5.28 -14.66
CA THR A 175 -3.42 -4.47 -15.44
C THR A 175 -2.94 -5.20 -16.68
N LEU A 176 -2.64 -6.50 -16.57
CA LEU A 176 -2.21 -7.33 -17.69
C LEU A 176 -3.30 -7.41 -18.76
N VAL A 177 -4.52 -7.79 -18.36
CA VAL A 177 -5.67 -7.90 -19.28
C VAL A 177 -6.02 -6.52 -19.85
N GLY A 178 -6.02 -5.47 -19.02
CA GLY A 178 -6.29 -4.10 -19.44
C GLY A 178 -5.26 -3.58 -20.44
N THR A 179 -3.97 -3.90 -20.24
CA THR A 179 -2.89 -3.50 -21.15
C THR A 179 -2.99 -4.24 -22.47
N LEU A 180 -3.25 -5.54 -22.46
CA LEU A 180 -3.50 -6.32 -23.69
C LEU A 180 -4.71 -5.77 -24.45
N GLY A 181 -5.81 -5.48 -23.75
CA GLY A 181 -6.99 -4.85 -24.32
C GLY A 181 -6.69 -3.47 -24.91
N ALA A 182 -5.91 -2.64 -24.22
CA ALA A 182 -5.50 -1.32 -24.69
C ALA A 182 -4.60 -1.38 -25.92
N ILE A 183 -3.69 -2.35 -26.00
CA ILE A 183 -2.85 -2.58 -27.19
C ILE A 183 -3.72 -2.99 -28.39
N LEU A 184 -4.65 -3.93 -28.20
CA LEU A 184 -5.57 -4.36 -29.27
C LEU A 184 -6.46 -3.21 -29.73
N PHE A 185 -7.04 -2.48 -28.79
CA PHE A 185 -7.92 -1.35 -29.08
C PHE A 185 -7.16 -0.19 -29.75
N GLY A 186 -6.00 0.18 -29.21
CA GLY A 186 -5.12 1.19 -29.78
C GLY A 186 -4.64 0.82 -31.17
N GLY A 187 -4.28 -0.45 -31.40
CA GLY A 187 -3.94 -0.98 -32.72
C GLY A 187 -5.12 -0.89 -33.71
N LEU A 188 -6.33 -1.22 -33.27
CA LEU A 188 -7.54 -1.14 -34.10
C LEU A 188 -7.88 0.31 -34.47
N VAL A 189 -7.78 1.24 -33.50
CA VAL A 189 -7.97 2.68 -33.73
C VAL A 189 -6.90 3.20 -34.68
N ALA A 190 -5.62 2.90 -34.45
CA ALA A 190 -4.53 3.31 -35.31
C ALA A 190 -4.71 2.81 -36.75
N PHE A 191 -5.09 1.53 -36.93
CA PHE A 191 -5.37 0.95 -38.24
C PHE A 191 -6.54 1.65 -38.95
N LYS A 192 -7.65 1.89 -38.23
CA LYS A 192 -8.81 2.60 -38.80
C LYS A 192 -8.48 4.04 -39.17
N THR A 193 -7.75 4.76 -38.31
CA THR A 193 -7.34 6.15 -38.58
C THR A 193 -6.40 6.20 -39.78
N ALA A 194 -5.39 5.34 -39.83
CA ALA A 194 -4.45 5.24 -40.95
C ALA A 194 -5.19 4.98 -42.27
N LYS A 195 -6.05 3.95 -42.31
CA LYS A 195 -6.85 3.64 -43.51
C LYS A 195 -7.72 4.81 -43.94
N SER A 196 -8.38 5.48 -42.99
CA SER A 196 -9.29 6.60 -43.28
C SER A 196 -8.61 7.85 -43.84
N ILE A 197 -7.29 7.98 -43.68
CA ILE A 197 -6.49 9.12 -44.16
C ILE A 197 -5.71 8.72 -45.42
N SER A 198 -5.01 7.58 -45.40
CA SER A 198 -4.12 7.14 -46.47
C SER A 198 -4.86 6.80 -47.78
N GLU A 199 -6.04 6.17 -47.71
CA GLU A 199 -6.82 5.86 -48.93
C GLU A 199 -7.25 7.13 -49.70
N PRO A 200 -7.87 8.14 -49.06
CA PRO A 200 -8.16 9.42 -49.69
C PRO A 200 -6.95 10.12 -50.30
N LEU A 201 -5.84 10.20 -49.56
CA LEU A 201 -4.65 10.94 -49.97
C LEU A 201 -3.99 10.29 -51.18
N ASN A 202 -3.91 8.95 -51.21
CA ASN A 202 -3.42 8.23 -52.37
C ASN A 202 -4.30 8.47 -53.61
N HIS A 203 -5.63 8.49 -53.45
CA HIS A 203 -6.53 8.74 -54.58
C HIS A 203 -6.31 10.13 -55.19
N LEU A 204 -6.11 11.15 -54.35
CA LEU A 204 -5.81 12.51 -54.81
C LEU A 204 -4.44 12.60 -55.50
N ILE A 205 -3.42 11.93 -54.95
CA ILE A 205 -2.09 11.89 -55.57
C ILE A 205 -2.17 11.23 -56.94
N THR A 206 -2.93 10.14 -57.08
CA THR A 206 -3.12 9.45 -58.37
C THR A 206 -3.83 10.34 -59.38
N VAL A 207 -4.93 11.00 -59.00
CA VAL A 207 -5.66 11.91 -59.90
C VAL A 207 -4.80 13.12 -60.29
N ALA A 208 -4.09 13.72 -59.34
CA ALA A 208 -3.18 14.83 -59.62
C ALA A 208 -2.04 14.41 -60.58
N ARG A 209 -1.57 13.17 -60.46
CA ARG A 209 -0.55 12.60 -61.34
C ARG A 209 -1.11 12.29 -62.73
N GLU A 210 -2.33 11.76 -62.84
CA GLU A 210 -3.00 11.56 -64.12
C GLU A 210 -3.24 12.88 -64.85
N ILE A 211 -3.67 13.93 -64.16
CA ILE A 211 -3.82 15.27 -64.75
C ILE A 211 -2.45 15.82 -65.21
N GLY A 212 -1.40 15.63 -64.41
CA GLY A 212 -0.04 16.09 -64.72
C GLY A 212 0.63 15.35 -65.89
N ASP A 213 0.42 14.04 -65.99
CA ASP A 213 1.07 13.18 -66.99
C ASP A 213 0.25 13.10 -68.31
N SER A 214 -1.08 13.16 -68.26
CA SER A 214 -1.95 13.07 -69.45
C SER A 214 -2.33 14.42 -70.07
N GLY A 215 -2.25 15.51 -69.30
CA GLY A 215 -2.68 16.84 -69.73
C GLY A 215 -4.19 16.97 -69.96
N ASP A 216 -4.98 15.95 -69.62
CA ASP A 216 -6.43 15.95 -69.75
C ASP A 216 -7.07 16.49 -68.46
N LEU A 217 -7.71 17.66 -68.56
CA LEU A 217 -8.39 18.34 -67.46
C LEU A 217 -9.86 17.94 -67.30
N ASP A 218 -10.43 17.19 -68.26
CA ASP A 218 -11.87 16.85 -68.30
C ASP A 218 -12.19 15.50 -67.65
N GLN A 219 -11.43 15.15 -66.60
CA GLN A 219 -11.75 14.01 -65.74
C GLN A 219 -12.95 14.35 -64.84
N ASN A 220 -14.09 13.72 -65.10
CA ASN A 220 -15.30 13.85 -64.27
C ASN A 220 -15.08 13.12 -62.93
N ILE A 221 -14.56 13.85 -61.94
CA ILE A 221 -14.39 13.32 -60.59
C ILE A 221 -15.77 13.28 -59.93
N ASP A 222 -16.36 12.08 -59.84
CA ASP A 222 -17.63 11.88 -59.14
C ASP A 222 -17.39 11.92 -57.62
N ILE A 223 -17.33 13.12 -57.05
CA ILE A 223 -17.02 13.32 -55.64
C ILE A 223 -18.29 13.17 -54.79
N HIS A 224 -18.62 11.92 -54.43
CA HIS A 224 -19.66 11.62 -53.44
C HIS A 224 -19.15 11.79 -51.98
N ARG A 225 -18.36 12.83 -51.68
CA ARG A 225 -17.80 13.06 -50.32
C ARG A 225 -18.27 14.37 -49.69
N GLN A 226 -18.55 14.30 -48.39
CA GLN A 226 -18.92 15.44 -47.53
C GLN A 226 -17.81 15.75 -46.51
N ASP A 227 -16.55 15.70 -46.94
CA ASP A 227 -15.39 16.09 -46.14
C ASP A 227 -14.61 17.23 -46.82
N GLU A 228 -13.58 17.77 -46.16
CA GLU A 228 -12.84 18.99 -46.56
C GLU A 228 -12.20 18.92 -47.96
N ILE A 229 -12.18 17.73 -48.56
CA ILE A 229 -11.56 17.48 -49.86
C ILE A 229 -12.62 17.31 -50.96
N GLY A 230 -13.87 17.01 -50.60
CA GLY A 230 -14.98 16.85 -51.55
C GLY A 230 -16.03 17.94 -51.53
N ALA A 231 -15.80 19.01 -50.77
CA ALA A 231 -16.60 20.22 -50.78
C ALA A 231 -15.97 21.32 -51.63
#